data_AF-W9WPE6-F1
#
_entry.id   AF-W9WPE6-F1
#
_cell.length_a   1.000
_cell.length_b   1.000
_cell.length_c   1.000
_cell.angle_alpha   90.00
_cell.angle_beta   90.00
_cell.angle_gamma   90.00
#
_symmetry.space_group_name_H-M   'P 1'
#
loop_
_entity.id
_entity.type
_entity.pdbx_description
1 polymer ?
#
loop_
_entity_poly.entity_id
_entity_poly.type
_entity_poly.pdbx_seq_one_letter_code
_entity_poly.pdbx_strand_id
1 'polypeptide(L)'
;MLLLPLACLAFIGFASPILAQSGFAHVIVGNTYSYTQASWASDIAAATAAGIDGFALNIAYADTINSNGYVQAYVTAPDGRPYMMPVSPWFYTNLPLWSKNWLWRGDDLWHDRWDQVLDEQPAFVEILTWNDWGESHYIGPIPPTDSAIPDGAGPYVMNNPHDAWLKDLPHYIAAYKNTSRPDESHITFWYRLNPASGSACGAGTTCNTPTQGQVALSTQECDIDAVFFTAFVPDTAVATVNVTIGGSTQTVSAGTPGIFHSNVPFADLTGDVTVSVTTSDGTETGPVNGAPISTDCPGGNVNWNAWVGGS
;
A
#
# COMPACT_ATOMS: atom_id res chain seq x y z
N MET A 1 -61.79 -51.14 -15.84
CA MET A 1 -61.71 -49.91 -15.02
C MET A 1 -60.25 -49.72 -14.65
N LEU A 2 -59.55 -48.90 -15.43
CA LEU A 2 -58.11 -48.64 -15.30
C LEU A 2 -57.95 -47.45 -14.32
N LEU A 3 -57.24 -47.63 -13.21
CA LEU A 3 -56.88 -46.54 -12.30
C LEU A 3 -55.38 -46.30 -12.42
N LEU A 4 -55.02 -45.16 -13.02
CA LEU A 4 -53.65 -44.62 -13.05
C LEU A 4 -53.23 -44.12 -11.65
N PRO A 5 -51.95 -44.25 -11.26
CA PRO A 5 -51.44 -43.64 -10.04
C PRO A 5 -51.16 -42.14 -10.25
N LEU A 6 -51.58 -41.33 -9.28
CA LEU A 6 -51.31 -39.89 -9.23
C LEU A 6 -49.84 -39.68 -8.83
N ALA A 7 -49.00 -39.27 -9.78
CA ALA A 7 -47.63 -38.87 -9.50
C ALA A 7 -47.62 -37.47 -8.86
N CYS A 8 -47.25 -37.38 -7.59
CA CYS A 8 -46.88 -36.13 -6.95
C CYS A 8 -45.56 -35.63 -7.54
N LEU A 9 -45.60 -34.64 -8.43
CA LEU A 9 -44.41 -33.83 -8.74
C LEU A 9 -44.11 -32.96 -7.52
N ALA A 10 -43.03 -33.29 -6.80
CA ALA A 10 -42.40 -32.35 -5.88
C ALA A 10 -41.72 -31.26 -6.71
N PHE A 11 -42.26 -30.04 -6.66
CA PHE A 11 -41.54 -28.86 -7.12
C PHE A 11 -40.36 -28.62 -6.18
N ILE A 12 -39.17 -29.07 -6.58
CA ILE A 12 -37.92 -28.60 -5.99
C ILE A 12 -37.76 -27.16 -6.47
N GLY A 13 -38.17 -26.20 -5.63
CA GLY A 13 -37.84 -24.80 -5.84
C GLY A 13 -36.32 -24.67 -5.79
N PHE A 14 -35.71 -24.31 -6.92
CA PHE A 14 -34.35 -23.81 -6.91
C PHE A 14 -34.36 -22.52 -6.09
N ALA A 15 -33.88 -22.59 -4.84
CA ALA A 15 -33.50 -21.39 -4.11
C ALA A 15 -32.36 -20.76 -4.92
N SER A 16 -32.64 -19.63 -5.57
CA SER A 16 -31.56 -18.79 -6.11
C SER A 16 -30.57 -18.53 -4.97
N PRO A 17 -29.25 -18.68 -5.19
CA PRO A 17 -28.29 -18.25 -4.19
C PRO A 17 -28.53 -16.76 -3.95
N ILE A 18 -29.00 -16.41 -2.75
CA ILE A 18 -28.94 -15.02 -2.29
C ILE A 18 -27.45 -14.73 -2.21
N LEU A 19 -26.89 -14.04 -3.19
CA LEU A 19 -25.59 -13.41 -3.04
C LEU A 19 -25.74 -12.45 -1.87
N ALA A 20 -25.05 -12.71 -0.77
CA ALA A 20 -24.95 -11.76 0.33
C ALA A 20 -24.38 -10.46 -0.25
N GLN A 21 -25.17 -9.39 -0.22
CA GLN A 21 -24.76 -8.05 -0.62
C GLN A 21 -24.39 -7.31 0.67
N SER A 22 -23.25 -6.64 0.67
CA SER A 22 -22.80 -5.82 1.80
C SER A 22 -22.37 -4.44 1.32
N GLY A 23 -22.84 -3.39 1.98
CA GLY A 23 -22.46 -2.01 1.74
C GLY A 23 -21.44 -1.50 2.77
N PHE A 24 -20.36 -0.89 2.29
CA PHE A 24 -19.31 -0.33 3.13
C PHE A 24 -19.23 1.18 2.97
N ALA A 25 -18.96 1.90 4.07
CA ALA A 25 -18.61 3.32 4.02
C ALA A 25 -17.10 3.50 4.10
N HIS A 26 -16.53 4.30 3.19
CA HIS A 26 -15.13 4.66 3.22
C HIS A 26 -14.88 5.82 4.21
N VAL A 27 -13.92 5.67 5.12
CA VAL A 27 -13.64 6.64 6.18
C VAL A 27 -12.16 7.01 6.19
N ILE A 28 -11.86 8.30 6.06
CA ILE A 28 -10.49 8.81 6.17
C ILE A 28 -10.15 8.98 7.65
N VAL A 29 -9.42 8.03 8.24
CA VAL A 29 -9.17 8.02 9.69
C VAL A 29 -8.32 9.22 10.12
N GLY A 30 -7.37 9.67 9.30
CA GLY A 30 -6.60 10.90 9.57
C GLY A 30 -7.48 12.15 9.82
N ASN A 31 -8.70 12.21 9.26
CA ASN A 31 -9.63 13.33 9.50
C ASN A 31 -10.41 13.20 10.83
N THR A 32 -10.26 12.10 11.54
CA THR A 32 -10.95 11.80 12.79
C THR A 32 -10.05 11.94 14.02
N TYR A 33 -8.92 12.66 13.93
CA TYR A 33 -7.97 12.82 15.04
C TYR A 33 -8.60 13.36 16.34
N SER A 34 -9.66 14.17 16.23
CA SER A 34 -10.41 14.69 17.38
C SER A 34 -11.49 13.74 17.91
N TYR A 35 -11.73 12.60 17.26
CA TYR A 35 -12.78 11.67 17.65
C TYR A 35 -12.42 10.99 18.97
N THR A 36 -13.40 10.98 19.87
CA THR A 36 -13.36 10.13 21.06
C THR A 36 -13.94 8.76 20.72
N GLN A 37 -13.78 7.80 21.63
CA GLN A 37 -14.50 6.53 21.54
C GLN A 37 -16.02 6.72 21.38
N ALA A 38 -16.60 7.72 22.07
CA ALA A 38 -18.03 8.02 21.97
C ALA A 38 -18.40 8.59 20.59
N SER A 39 -17.51 9.36 19.96
CA SER A 39 -17.68 9.86 18.59
C SER A 39 -17.77 8.70 17.60
N TRP A 40 -16.81 7.76 17.66
CA TRP A 40 -16.83 6.56 16.82
C TRP A 40 -18.05 5.67 17.07
N ALA A 41 -18.42 5.44 18.33
CA ALA A 41 -19.61 4.65 18.65
C ALA A 41 -20.89 5.30 18.10
N SER A 42 -20.99 6.64 18.15
CA SER A 42 -22.11 7.38 17.57
C SER A 42 -22.19 7.22 16.05
N ASP A 43 -21.06 7.35 15.34
CA ASP A 43 -21.03 7.23 13.88
C ASP A 43 -21.32 5.80 13.41
N ILE A 44 -20.80 4.79 14.12
CA ILE A 44 -21.07 3.39 13.83
C ILE A 44 -22.57 3.08 14.05
N ALA A 45 -23.18 3.62 15.11
CA ALA A 45 -24.62 3.49 15.34
C ALA A 45 -25.45 4.18 14.25
N ALA A 46 -25.02 5.37 13.79
CA ALA A 46 -25.69 6.09 12.71
C ALA A 46 -25.60 5.34 11.38
N ALA A 47 -24.43 4.83 11.02
CA ALA A 47 -24.22 4.02 9.81
C ALA A 47 -25.06 2.74 9.86
N THR A 48 -25.10 2.08 11.02
CA THR A 48 -25.94 0.91 11.27
C THR A 48 -27.43 1.22 11.06
N ALA A 49 -27.92 2.32 11.63
CA ALA A 49 -29.31 2.74 11.46
C ALA A 49 -29.65 3.08 9.99
N ALA A 50 -28.65 3.47 9.19
CA ALA A 50 -28.77 3.70 7.76
C ALA A 50 -28.64 2.43 6.90
N GLY A 51 -28.34 1.27 7.48
CA GLY A 51 -28.18 0.00 6.78
C GLY A 51 -26.79 -0.22 6.16
N ILE A 52 -25.76 0.47 6.64
CA ILE A 52 -24.36 0.22 6.26
C ILE A 52 -23.85 -1.00 7.04
N ASP A 53 -23.23 -1.94 6.33
CA ASP A 53 -22.78 -3.23 6.86
C ASP A 53 -21.39 -3.15 7.49
N GLY A 54 -20.55 -2.24 7.02
CA GLY A 54 -19.19 -2.09 7.51
C GLY A 54 -18.51 -0.80 7.07
N PHE A 55 -17.23 -0.69 7.43
CA PHE A 55 -16.40 0.43 7.05
C PHE A 55 -15.12 -0.05 6.36
N ALA A 56 -14.69 0.73 5.37
CA ALA A 56 -13.37 0.66 4.79
C ALA A 56 -12.59 1.88 5.30
N LEU A 57 -11.61 1.66 6.15
CA LEU A 57 -10.93 2.75 6.83
C LEU A 57 -9.68 3.11 6.08
N ASN A 58 -9.47 4.31 5.57
CA ASN A 58 -8.17 4.75 5.07
C ASN A 58 -7.30 5.20 6.26
N ILE A 59 -6.17 4.51 6.48
CA ILE A 59 -5.33 4.64 7.69
C ILE A 59 -3.85 4.80 7.30
N ALA A 60 -3.21 5.89 7.75
CA ALA A 60 -1.77 6.09 7.61
C ALA A 60 -0.95 5.21 8.59
N TYR A 61 0.37 5.08 8.36
CA TYR A 61 1.29 4.24 9.16
C TYR A 61 1.14 4.41 10.69
N ALA A 62 0.96 5.65 11.16
CA ALA A 62 0.90 5.99 12.58
C ALA A 62 -0.46 6.57 13.02
N ASP A 63 -1.51 6.45 12.21
CA ASP A 63 -2.86 6.87 12.59
C ASP A 63 -3.31 6.04 13.81
N THR A 64 -3.09 6.60 14.99
CA THR A 64 -3.40 6.04 16.29
C THR A 64 -4.13 7.13 17.08
N ILE A 65 -5.37 6.86 17.49
CA ILE A 65 -6.25 7.82 18.19
C ILE A 65 -5.73 8.14 19.60
N ASN A 66 -4.69 7.44 20.07
CA ASN A 66 -4.02 7.68 21.33
C ASN A 66 -2.60 7.11 21.33
N SER A 67 -1.80 7.53 22.32
CA SER A 67 -0.44 7.03 22.64
C SER A 67 -0.32 5.52 22.84
N ASN A 68 -1.42 4.79 22.73
CA ASN A 68 -1.51 3.37 22.98
C ASN A 68 -1.78 2.56 21.68
N GLY A 69 -2.01 3.18 20.51
CA GLY A 69 -2.03 2.47 19.23
C GLY A 69 -3.37 1.92 18.73
N TYR A 70 -4.51 2.34 19.30
CA TYR A 70 -5.77 1.57 19.25
C TYR A 70 -6.77 1.89 18.09
N VAL A 71 -6.39 2.53 16.97
CA VAL A 71 -7.37 2.72 15.84
C VAL A 71 -7.95 1.38 15.38
N GLN A 72 -7.09 0.36 15.30
CA GLN A 72 -7.45 -0.96 14.77
C GLN A 72 -8.40 -1.76 15.69
N ALA A 73 -8.28 -1.57 17.00
CA ALA A 73 -9.01 -2.35 18.01
C ALA A 73 -10.44 -1.86 18.31
N TYR A 74 -10.79 -0.62 17.92
CA TYR A 74 -12.15 -0.10 18.14
C TYR A 74 -13.07 -0.25 16.93
N VAL A 75 -12.50 -0.34 15.73
CA VAL A 75 -13.25 -0.56 14.49
C VAL A 75 -13.19 -2.01 14.02
N THR A 76 -12.54 -2.89 14.79
CA THR A 76 -12.93 -4.31 14.91
C THR A 76 -14.32 -4.39 15.54
N ALA A 77 -15.28 -3.87 14.77
CA ALA A 77 -16.70 -4.12 14.81
C ALA A 77 -17.36 -4.09 16.19
N PRO A 78 -17.94 -2.94 16.60
CA PRO A 78 -19.07 -2.98 17.50
C PRO A 78 -20.08 -3.99 16.91
N ASP A 79 -20.29 -5.08 17.63
CA ASP A 79 -21.24 -6.16 17.33
C ASP A 79 -20.86 -7.15 16.20
N GLY A 80 -19.57 -7.32 15.86
CA GLY A 80 -19.12 -8.41 14.96
C GLY A 80 -19.44 -8.22 13.47
N ARG A 81 -19.72 -6.99 13.05
CA ARG A 81 -19.87 -6.55 11.66
C ARG A 81 -18.56 -6.67 10.85
N PRO A 82 -18.64 -6.85 9.52
CA PRO A 82 -17.45 -6.95 8.69
C PRO A 82 -16.64 -5.65 8.65
N TYR A 83 -15.35 -5.73 8.94
CA TYR A 83 -14.35 -4.70 8.71
C TYR A 83 -13.65 -4.94 7.37
N MET A 84 -13.49 -3.88 6.57
CA MET A 84 -12.69 -3.92 5.34
C MET A 84 -11.37 -3.20 5.61
N MET A 85 -10.30 -3.98 5.67
CA MET A 85 -8.98 -3.47 6.03
C MET A 85 -8.33 -2.80 4.81
N PRO A 86 -7.90 -1.53 4.91
CA PRO A 86 -7.18 -0.87 3.83
C PRO A 86 -5.78 -1.46 3.65
N VAL A 87 -5.30 -1.46 2.43
CA VAL A 87 -3.88 -1.63 2.12
C VAL A 87 -3.50 -0.57 1.11
N SER A 88 -2.58 0.30 1.51
CA SER A 88 -2.08 1.41 0.72
C SER A 88 -0.55 1.41 0.77
N PRO A 89 0.15 1.62 -0.35
CA PRO A 89 1.61 1.47 -0.37
C PRO A 89 2.38 2.70 0.07
N TRP A 90 1.82 3.91 -0.13
CA TRP A 90 2.55 5.17 -0.07
C TRP A 90 1.60 6.33 0.18
N PHE A 91 2.10 7.53 0.55
CA PHE A 91 1.30 8.75 0.48
C PHE A 91 2.20 9.98 0.31
N TYR A 92 1.94 10.76 -0.73
CA TYR A 92 2.52 12.09 -0.91
C TYR A 92 1.60 12.95 -1.75
N THR A 93 1.49 14.22 -1.42
CA THR A 93 0.77 15.18 -2.26
C THR A 93 1.47 16.53 -2.22
N ASN A 94 1.54 17.18 -3.38
CA ASN A 94 1.94 18.58 -3.52
C ASN A 94 1.01 19.25 -4.52
N LEU A 95 -0.16 19.66 -4.02
CA LEU A 95 -1.25 20.25 -4.76
C LEU A 95 -1.61 21.62 -4.16
N PRO A 96 -0.83 22.68 -4.49
CA PRO A 96 -1.02 24.01 -3.90
C PRO A 96 -2.40 24.62 -4.14
N LEU A 97 -3.06 24.27 -5.26
CA LEU A 97 -4.43 24.71 -5.56
C LEU A 97 -5.44 24.31 -4.47
N TRP A 98 -5.16 23.24 -3.73
CA TRP A 98 -5.98 22.75 -2.61
C TRP A 98 -5.27 22.88 -1.26
N SER A 99 -4.21 23.69 -1.19
CA SER A 99 -3.38 23.86 0.02
C SER A 99 -2.82 22.53 0.56
N LYS A 100 -2.45 21.61 -0.34
CA LYS A 100 -1.84 20.33 0.03
C LYS A 100 -0.35 20.29 -0.30
N ASN A 101 0.47 19.91 0.69
CA ASN A 101 1.91 19.72 0.53
C ASN A 101 2.51 18.94 1.72
N TRP A 102 2.29 17.63 1.76
CA TRP A 102 2.78 16.77 2.83
C TRP A 102 2.94 15.32 2.37
N LEU A 103 3.66 14.55 3.16
CA LEU A 103 3.73 13.09 3.06
C LEU A 103 3.38 12.45 4.42
N TRP A 104 3.06 11.17 4.37
CA TRP A 104 3.09 10.29 5.52
C TRP A 104 4.13 9.20 5.28
N ARG A 105 4.64 8.60 6.36
CA ARG A 105 5.63 7.53 6.27
C ARG A 105 5.13 6.41 5.35
N GLY A 106 5.81 6.24 4.23
CA GLY A 106 5.50 5.24 3.20
C GLY A 106 6.55 4.14 3.07
N ASP A 107 7.77 4.40 3.56
CA ASP A 107 8.97 3.55 3.43
C ASP A 107 8.71 2.03 3.44
N ASP A 108 8.11 1.51 4.51
CA ASP A 108 7.83 0.08 4.70
C ASP A 108 6.31 -0.25 4.59
N LEU A 109 5.47 0.76 4.34
CA LEU A 109 4.01 0.70 4.57
C LEU A 109 3.33 -0.41 3.78
N TRP A 110 3.73 -0.63 2.52
CA TRP A 110 3.16 -1.68 1.68
C TRP A 110 3.34 -3.07 2.30
N HIS A 111 4.55 -3.40 2.77
CA HIS A 111 4.84 -4.68 3.40
C HIS A 111 4.16 -4.79 4.76
N ASP A 112 4.33 -3.78 5.62
CA ASP A 112 3.78 -3.77 6.97
C ASP A 112 2.25 -3.92 6.99
N ARG A 113 1.55 -3.32 6.01
CA ARG A 113 0.09 -3.46 5.91
C ARG A 113 -0.34 -4.86 5.48
N TRP A 114 0.41 -5.50 4.58
CA TRP A 114 0.12 -6.88 4.21
C TRP A 114 0.42 -7.85 5.35
N ASP A 115 1.50 -7.66 6.10
CA ASP A 115 1.77 -8.45 7.30
C ASP A 115 0.65 -8.31 8.33
N GLN A 116 0.17 -7.09 8.57
CA GLN A 116 -1.01 -6.87 9.42
C GLN A 116 -2.27 -7.55 8.87
N VAL A 117 -2.49 -7.59 7.55
CA VAL A 117 -3.62 -8.34 6.95
C VAL A 117 -3.49 -9.84 7.24
N LEU A 118 -2.27 -10.38 7.17
CA LEU A 118 -2.02 -11.79 7.46
C LEU A 118 -2.23 -12.13 8.94
N ASP A 119 -1.88 -11.22 9.85
CA ASP A 119 -2.09 -11.39 11.28
C ASP A 119 -3.57 -11.24 11.70
N GLU A 120 -4.24 -10.20 11.20
CA GLU A 120 -5.62 -9.87 11.62
C GLU A 120 -6.68 -10.73 10.92
N GLN A 121 -6.40 -11.24 9.72
CA GLN A 121 -7.34 -12.03 8.90
C GLN A 121 -8.72 -11.33 8.75
N PRO A 122 -8.78 -10.10 8.22
CA PRO A 122 -10.03 -9.37 8.06
C PRO A 122 -10.96 -10.09 7.08
N ALA A 123 -12.26 -9.82 7.15
CA ALA A 123 -13.21 -10.41 6.19
C ALA A 123 -13.03 -9.86 4.76
N PHE A 124 -12.56 -8.61 4.66
CA PHE A 124 -12.34 -7.92 3.39
C PHE A 124 -11.06 -7.09 3.44
N VAL A 125 -10.43 -6.94 2.28
CA VAL A 125 -9.28 -6.06 2.06
C VAL A 125 -9.66 -5.04 0.97
N GLU A 126 -9.41 -3.75 1.23
CA GLU A 126 -9.54 -2.65 0.26
C GLU A 126 -8.15 -2.24 -0.21
N ILE A 127 -7.90 -2.29 -1.51
CA ILE A 127 -6.68 -1.70 -2.09
C ILE A 127 -6.91 -0.20 -2.29
N LEU A 128 -6.11 0.61 -1.60
CA LEU A 128 -6.16 2.07 -1.64
C LEU A 128 -4.88 2.61 -2.28
N THR A 129 -4.90 3.00 -3.55
CA THR A 129 -6.05 2.98 -4.48
C THR A 129 -5.64 2.48 -5.86
N TRP A 130 -6.62 2.30 -6.73
CA TRP A 130 -6.33 1.99 -8.14
C TRP A 130 -5.66 3.18 -8.85
N ASN A 131 -6.12 4.41 -8.63
CA ASN A 131 -5.77 5.53 -9.51
C ASN A 131 -5.79 6.92 -8.84
N ASP A 132 -5.59 7.01 -7.52
CA ASP A 132 -5.42 8.33 -6.90
C ASP A 132 -3.98 8.84 -7.12
N TRP A 133 -3.75 9.41 -8.30
CA TRP A 133 -2.46 9.95 -8.68
C TRP A 133 -2.06 11.18 -7.87
N GLY A 134 -3.02 12.00 -7.44
CA GLY A 134 -2.74 13.25 -6.72
C GLY A 134 -2.31 13.06 -5.26
N GLU A 135 -2.54 11.87 -4.71
CA GLU A 135 -2.12 11.49 -3.35
C GLU A 135 -1.10 10.33 -3.35
N SER A 136 -0.57 9.97 -4.52
CA SER A 136 0.57 9.06 -4.68
C SER A 136 0.37 7.65 -4.11
N HIS A 137 -0.85 7.20 -3.86
CA HIS A 137 -1.12 5.85 -3.38
C HIS A 137 -1.76 4.93 -4.43
N TYR A 138 -1.74 5.34 -5.69
CA TYR A 138 -2.17 4.51 -6.80
C TYR A 138 -1.27 3.27 -6.96
N ILE A 139 -1.85 2.15 -7.37
CA ILE A 139 -1.11 0.96 -7.85
C ILE A 139 -1.46 0.61 -9.30
N GLY A 140 -2.43 1.30 -9.89
CA GLY A 140 -2.77 1.14 -11.29
C GLY A 140 -1.74 1.80 -12.21
N PRO A 141 -1.68 1.38 -13.49
CA PRO A 141 -0.78 2.00 -14.46
C PRO A 141 -1.00 3.51 -14.58
N ILE A 142 0.09 4.25 -14.78
CA ILE A 142 0.02 5.68 -15.14
C ILE A 142 -0.80 5.82 -16.42
N PRO A 143 -1.74 6.79 -16.49
CA PRO A 143 -2.59 6.95 -17.66
C PRO A 143 -1.75 7.35 -18.88
N PRO A 144 -2.18 7.01 -20.12
CA PRO A 144 -1.43 7.30 -21.34
C PRO A 144 -1.27 8.80 -21.60
N THR A 145 -2.13 9.62 -20.99
CA THR A 145 -2.11 11.08 -21.03
C THR A 145 -2.32 11.62 -19.62
N ASP A 146 -1.83 12.82 -19.36
CA ASP A 146 -1.97 13.52 -18.08
C ASP A 146 -3.41 14.00 -17.79
N SER A 147 -4.33 13.87 -18.74
CA SER A 147 -5.72 14.31 -18.61
C SER A 147 -6.52 13.67 -17.46
N ALA A 148 -6.07 12.52 -16.95
CA ALA A 148 -6.69 11.85 -15.80
C ALA A 148 -5.98 12.18 -14.48
N ILE A 149 -4.81 12.81 -14.54
CA ILE A 149 -4.02 13.22 -13.39
C ILE A 149 -4.54 14.57 -12.91
N PRO A 150 -4.78 14.76 -11.59
CA PRO A 150 -5.22 16.05 -11.05
C PRO A 150 -4.30 17.21 -11.47
N ASP A 151 -4.89 18.38 -11.76
CA ASP A 151 -4.13 19.57 -12.15
C ASP A 151 -3.02 19.88 -11.13
N GLY A 152 -1.77 19.92 -11.60
CA GLY A 152 -0.60 20.14 -10.75
C GLY A 152 0.06 18.88 -10.19
N ALA A 153 -0.54 17.69 -10.33
CA ALA A 153 0.08 16.43 -9.91
C ALA A 153 1.08 15.85 -10.95
N GLY A 154 0.93 16.22 -12.22
CA GLY A 154 1.77 15.74 -13.33
C GLY A 154 3.28 15.72 -13.03
N PRO A 155 3.88 16.78 -12.45
CA PRO A 155 5.32 16.83 -12.16
C PRO A 155 5.87 15.73 -11.23
N TYR A 156 5.07 15.19 -10.31
CA TYR A 156 5.50 14.11 -9.40
C TYR A 156 4.91 12.73 -9.75
N VAL A 157 3.91 12.69 -10.63
CA VAL A 157 3.28 11.44 -11.08
C VAL A 157 3.91 10.92 -12.36
N MET A 158 4.11 11.80 -13.37
CA MET A 158 4.64 11.37 -14.66
C MET A 158 6.06 10.84 -14.48
N ASN A 159 6.30 9.61 -14.95
CA ASN A 159 7.55 8.84 -14.79
C ASN A 159 7.81 8.27 -13.39
N ASN A 160 6.82 8.19 -12.51
CA ASN A 160 6.92 7.51 -11.21
C ASN A 160 5.93 6.33 -11.16
N PRO A 161 6.13 5.25 -11.93
CA PRO A 161 5.20 4.13 -11.99
C PRO A 161 5.12 3.40 -10.64
N HIS A 162 3.93 2.90 -10.32
CA HIS A 162 3.63 2.13 -9.09
C HIS A 162 3.11 0.72 -9.39
N ASP A 163 2.96 0.36 -10.67
CA ASP A 163 2.29 -0.87 -11.12
C ASP A 163 3.09 -2.14 -10.83
N ALA A 164 4.38 -2.04 -10.50
CA ALA A 164 5.15 -3.16 -10.00
C ALA A 164 4.58 -3.75 -8.69
N TRP A 165 3.95 -2.94 -7.82
CA TRP A 165 3.25 -3.47 -6.63
C TRP A 165 2.08 -4.41 -6.97
N LEU A 166 1.51 -4.35 -8.19
CA LEU A 166 0.49 -5.32 -8.61
C LEU A 166 1.03 -6.75 -8.67
N LYS A 167 2.33 -6.92 -8.92
CA LYS A 167 2.99 -8.23 -9.00
C LYS A 167 3.15 -8.88 -7.62
N ASP A 168 3.07 -8.11 -6.55
CA ASP A 168 3.12 -8.62 -5.17
C ASP A 168 1.78 -9.27 -4.77
N LEU A 169 0.67 -8.74 -5.32
CA LEU A 169 -0.69 -9.11 -4.92
C LEU A 169 -0.99 -10.61 -5.03
N PRO A 170 -0.60 -11.35 -6.10
CA PRO A 170 -0.81 -12.78 -6.16
C PRO A 170 -0.19 -13.55 -4.98
N HIS A 171 0.97 -13.14 -4.47
CA HIS A 171 1.61 -13.80 -3.33
C HIS A 171 0.93 -13.43 -2.01
N TYR A 172 0.69 -12.14 -1.77
CA TYR A 172 0.04 -11.69 -0.55
C TYR A 172 -1.41 -12.19 -0.44
N ILE A 173 -2.18 -12.11 -1.54
CA ILE A 173 -3.56 -12.61 -1.58
C ILE A 173 -3.60 -14.12 -1.40
N ALA A 174 -2.64 -14.87 -1.96
CA ALA A 174 -2.57 -16.30 -1.74
C ALA A 174 -2.33 -16.63 -0.26
N ALA A 175 -1.40 -15.93 0.39
CA ALA A 175 -1.14 -16.06 1.83
C ALA A 175 -2.38 -15.69 2.67
N TYR A 176 -3.02 -14.55 2.38
CA TYR A 176 -4.25 -14.11 3.05
C TYR A 176 -5.40 -15.12 2.90
N LYS A 177 -5.57 -15.69 1.72
CA LYS A 177 -6.61 -16.70 1.45
C LYS A 177 -6.24 -18.11 1.90
N ASN A 178 -5.06 -18.29 2.51
CA ASN A 178 -4.51 -19.58 2.90
C ASN A 178 -4.50 -20.59 1.72
N THR A 179 -3.99 -20.14 0.58
CA THR A 179 -3.81 -20.92 -0.65
C THR A 179 -2.34 -20.94 -1.05
N SER A 180 -1.96 -21.84 -1.96
CA SER A 180 -0.58 -21.91 -2.44
C SER A 180 -0.18 -20.61 -3.13
N ARG A 181 0.94 -20.03 -2.69
CA ARG A 181 1.58 -18.89 -3.38
C ARG A 181 2.06 -19.31 -4.77
N PRO A 182 2.16 -18.38 -5.73
CA PRO A 182 2.85 -18.63 -6.98
C PRO A 182 4.26 -19.16 -6.74
N ASP A 183 4.64 -20.21 -7.47
CA ASP A 183 5.97 -20.82 -7.45
C ASP A 183 6.92 -20.10 -8.43
N GLU A 184 7.01 -18.79 -8.26
CA GLU A 184 7.83 -17.90 -9.07
C GLU A 184 8.57 -16.92 -8.15
N SER A 185 9.85 -16.70 -8.42
CA SER A 185 10.64 -15.70 -7.70
C SER A 185 10.46 -14.32 -8.33
N HIS A 186 9.97 -13.36 -7.54
CA HIS A 186 9.68 -12.00 -7.97
C HIS A 186 10.33 -10.98 -7.02
N ILE A 187 10.73 -9.81 -7.53
CA ILE A 187 11.26 -8.70 -6.72
C ILE A 187 10.55 -7.41 -7.10
N THR A 188 10.05 -6.70 -6.10
CA THR A 188 9.58 -5.31 -6.21
C THR A 188 10.47 -4.41 -5.37
N PHE A 189 10.80 -3.22 -5.86
CA PHE A 189 11.62 -2.26 -5.15
C PHE A 189 11.16 -0.83 -5.44
N TRP A 190 11.34 0.05 -4.46
CA TRP A 190 10.92 1.44 -4.54
C TRP A 190 11.86 2.37 -3.77
N TYR A 191 11.91 3.62 -4.24
CA TYR A 191 12.74 4.67 -3.67
C TYR A 191 12.36 6.02 -4.27
N ARG A 192 12.80 7.10 -3.62
CA ARG A 192 12.74 8.45 -4.19
C ARG A 192 13.88 8.63 -5.20
N LEU A 193 13.60 9.25 -6.33
CA LEU A 193 14.62 9.53 -7.36
C LEU A 193 15.64 10.60 -6.93
N ASN A 194 15.36 11.31 -5.84
CA ASN A 194 16.19 12.38 -5.33
C ASN A 194 16.48 12.21 -3.83
N PRO A 195 17.75 12.33 -3.41
CA PRO A 195 18.09 12.40 -1.99
C PRO A 195 17.38 13.56 -1.30
N ALA A 196 17.02 13.34 -0.05
CA ALA A 196 16.30 14.31 0.75
C ALA A 196 17.17 15.50 1.18
N SER A 197 18.49 15.33 1.21
CA SER A 197 19.49 16.27 1.71
C SER A 197 19.93 17.34 0.70
N GLY A 198 19.35 17.38 -0.50
CA GLY A 198 19.71 18.34 -1.54
C GLY A 198 19.40 19.79 -1.14
N SER A 199 20.41 20.56 -0.73
CA SER A 199 20.27 21.96 -0.29
C SER A 199 19.72 22.93 -1.36
N ALA A 200 19.66 22.50 -2.62
CA ALA A 200 19.10 23.26 -3.74
C ALA A 200 17.58 23.09 -3.90
N CYS A 201 16.97 22.18 -3.15
CA CYS A 201 15.62 21.70 -3.36
C CYS A 201 14.79 21.98 -2.10
N GLY A 202 13.76 22.81 -2.20
CA GLY A 202 13.00 23.29 -1.05
C GLY A 202 11.57 23.60 -1.41
N ALA A 203 10.67 22.64 -1.18
CA ALA A 203 9.27 22.74 -1.57
C ALA A 203 8.32 23.15 -0.43
N GLY A 204 8.82 23.26 0.81
CA GLY A 204 7.97 23.45 1.99
C GLY A 204 7.11 22.23 2.35
N THR A 205 7.38 21.06 1.75
CA THR A 205 6.75 19.79 2.11
C THR A 205 7.05 19.44 3.56
N THR A 206 6.06 18.89 4.25
CA THR A 206 6.17 18.44 5.65
C THR A 206 5.86 16.96 5.76
N CYS A 207 6.52 16.27 6.70
CA CYS A 207 6.02 14.97 7.16
C CYS A 207 4.86 15.25 8.13
N ASN A 208 3.69 14.65 7.88
CA ASN A 208 2.42 14.99 8.52
C ASN A 208 1.94 16.42 8.26
N THR A 209 0.64 16.68 8.42
CA THR A 209 0.07 18.01 8.18
C THR A 209 -0.64 18.63 9.40
N PRO A 210 -0.25 19.85 9.82
CA PRO A 210 -0.97 20.61 10.84
C PRO A 210 -2.41 20.96 10.44
N THR A 211 -2.72 21.00 9.14
CA THR A 211 -4.09 21.29 8.67
C THR A 211 -5.10 20.21 9.07
N GLN A 212 -4.62 19.01 9.43
CA GLN A 212 -5.42 17.92 9.98
C GLN A 212 -5.14 17.68 11.47
N GLY A 213 -4.52 18.64 12.17
CA GLY A 213 -4.24 18.56 13.60
C GLY A 213 -3.03 17.69 13.98
N GLN A 214 -2.24 17.24 13.01
CA GLN A 214 -1.02 16.47 13.25
C GLN A 214 0.17 17.40 13.57
N VAL A 215 1.16 16.88 14.29
CA VAL A 215 2.45 17.56 14.47
C VAL A 215 3.27 17.40 13.20
N ALA A 216 3.62 18.51 12.55
CA ALA A 216 4.55 18.50 11.42
C ALA A 216 5.95 18.10 11.88
N LEU A 217 6.54 17.17 11.15
CA LEU A 217 7.91 16.68 11.30
C LEU A 217 8.73 17.05 10.06
N SER A 218 10.05 16.90 10.17
CA SER A 218 10.91 16.97 9.00
C SER A 218 10.59 15.82 8.04
N THR A 219 10.71 16.06 6.74
CA THR A 219 10.33 15.06 5.74
C THR A 219 11.16 13.77 5.85
N GLN A 220 12.43 13.89 6.25
CA GLN A 220 13.34 12.77 6.51
C GLN A 220 12.98 11.93 7.75
N GLU A 221 12.06 12.40 8.59
CA GLU A 221 11.47 11.58 9.65
C GLU A 221 10.33 10.68 9.14
N CYS A 222 9.68 11.03 8.02
CA CYS A 222 8.72 10.15 7.37
C CYS A 222 9.43 9.15 6.48
N ASP A 223 10.18 9.64 5.48
CA ASP A 223 10.79 8.81 4.45
C ASP A 223 12.30 9.04 4.37
N ILE A 224 13.10 7.98 4.50
CA ILE A 224 14.57 8.05 4.50
C ILE A 224 15.15 7.90 3.08
N ASP A 225 16.45 8.20 2.94
CA ASP A 225 17.20 8.00 1.69
C ASP A 225 17.66 6.54 1.59
N ALA A 226 16.78 5.66 1.12
CA ALA A 226 17.04 4.22 0.95
C ALA A 226 16.30 3.62 -0.25
N VAL A 227 16.82 2.49 -0.76
CA VAL A 227 16.13 1.61 -1.70
C VAL A 227 15.48 0.48 -0.92
N PHE A 228 14.16 0.50 -0.88
CA PHE A 228 13.33 -0.50 -0.24
C PHE A 228 12.96 -1.59 -1.25
N PHE A 229 12.79 -2.81 -0.77
CA PHE A 229 12.40 -3.93 -1.63
C PHE A 229 11.67 -5.02 -0.88
N THR A 230 10.89 -5.80 -1.63
CA THR A 230 10.30 -7.06 -1.18
C THR A 230 10.57 -8.14 -2.21
N ALA A 231 11.34 -9.15 -1.82
CA ALA A 231 11.58 -10.36 -2.59
C ALA A 231 10.54 -11.42 -2.22
N PHE A 232 9.88 -11.97 -3.21
CA PHE A 232 8.96 -13.11 -3.08
C PHE A 232 9.69 -14.32 -3.63
N VAL A 233 10.12 -15.24 -2.76
CA VAL A 233 10.77 -16.50 -3.17
C VAL A 233 9.97 -17.70 -2.64
N PRO A 234 10.18 -18.93 -3.16
CA PRO A 234 9.46 -20.11 -2.66
C PRO A 234 9.56 -20.26 -1.14
N ASP A 235 8.52 -20.82 -0.51
CA ASP A 235 8.46 -21.02 0.96
C ASP A 235 9.54 -21.99 1.49
N THR A 236 10.30 -22.61 0.59
CA THR A 236 11.43 -23.50 0.88
C THR A 236 12.79 -22.84 0.68
N ALA A 237 12.84 -21.61 0.15
CA ALA A 237 14.07 -20.93 -0.23
C ALA A 237 14.23 -19.60 0.51
N VAL A 238 15.47 -19.24 0.85
CA VAL A 238 15.84 -17.93 1.38
C VAL A 238 16.39 -17.03 0.27
N ALA A 239 16.06 -15.73 0.32
CA ALA A 239 16.52 -14.75 -0.66
C ALA A 239 17.84 -14.10 -0.24
N THR A 240 18.72 -13.82 -1.21
CA THR A 240 19.82 -12.85 -1.10
C THR A 240 19.64 -11.79 -2.16
N VAL A 241 19.47 -10.55 -1.74
CA VAL A 241 19.18 -9.41 -2.59
C VAL A 241 20.43 -8.55 -2.74
N ASN A 242 20.80 -8.23 -3.98
CA ASN A 242 21.86 -7.29 -4.31
C ASN A 242 21.23 -6.02 -4.87
N VAL A 243 21.53 -4.88 -4.25
CA VAL A 243 21.12 -3.55 -4.73
C VAL A 243 22.38 -2.79 -5.13
N THR A 244 22.46 -2.39 -6.38
CA THR A 244 23.58 -1.59 -6.91
C THR A 244 23.11 -0.18 -7.20
N ILE A 245 23.80 0.83 -6.64
CA ILE A 245 23.56 2.25 -6.87
C ILE A 245 24.86 2.88 -7.37
N GLY A 246 24.84 3.48 -8.56
CA GLY A 246 26.03 4.16 -9.11
C GLY A 246 27.25 3.25 -9.28
N GLY A 247 27.01 1.95 -9.51
CA GLY A 247 28.06 0.92 -9.62
C GLY A 247 28.58 0.36 -8.28
N SER A 248 28.09 0.81 -7.13
CA SER A 248 28.40 0.23 -5.82
C SER A 248 27.29 -0.71 -5.36
N THR A 249 27.62 -1.96 -5.02
CA THR A 249 26.65 -2.99 -4.62
C THR A 249 26.60 -3.17 -3.11
N GLN A 250 25.39 -3.22 -2.57
CA GLN A 250 25.07 -3.61 -1.21
C GLN A 250 24.25 -4.91 -1.24
N THR A 251 24.54 -5.84 -0.33
CA THR A 251 23.92 -7.18 -0.29
C THR A 251 23.24 -7.41 1.04
N VAL A 252 22.00 -7.91 1.01
CA VAL A 252 21.23 -8.30 2.20
C VAL A 252 20.63 -9.69 1.99
N SER A 253 20.73 -10.56 2.99
CA SER A 253 20.17 -11.91 2.94
C SER A 253 19.04 -12.10 3.96
N ALA A 254 18.00 -12.81 3.55
CA ALA A 254 16.89 -13.21 4.40
C ALA A 254 17.33 -14.23 5.45
N GLY A 255 16.82 -14.09 6.68
CA GLY A 255 17.02 -15.08 7.74
C GLY A 255 16.05 -16.27 7.67
N THR A 256 14.94 -16.11 6.95
CA THR A 256 13.84 -17.09 6.86
C THR A 256 13.36 -17.25 5.41
N PRO A 257 12.80 -18.41 5.04
CA PRO A 257 12.25 -18.62 3.70
C PRO A 257 11.01 -17.77 3.40
N GLY A 258 10.68 -17.62 2.11
CA GLY A 258 9.42 -17.00 1.67
C GLY A 258 9.54 -15.50 1.32
N ILE A 259 8.62 -14.69 1.83
CA ILE A 259 8.60 -13.23 1.57
C ILE A 259 9.71 -12.57 2.40
N PHE A 260 10.52 -11.73 1.76
CA PHE A 260 11.63 -11.01 2.40
C PHE A 260 11.59 -9.53 2.05
N HIS A 261 11.30 -8.69 3.05
CA HIS A 261 11.34 -7.24 2.94
C HIS A 261 12.56 -6.67 3.67
N SER A 262 13.23 -5.70 3.05
CA SER A 262 14.35 -4.96 3.63
C SER A 262 14.64 -3.72 2.80
N ASN A 263 15.65 -2.95 3.20
CA ASN A 263 16.17 -1.84 2.44
C ASN A 263 17.71 -1.80 2.46
N VAL A 264 18.28 -0.95 1.60
CA VAL A 264 19.68 -0.48 1.70
C VAL A 264 19.71 1.04 1.64
N PRO A 265 20.56 1.73 2.43
CA PRO A 265 20.65 3.19 2.37
C PRO A 265 21.26 3.66 1.05
N PHE A 266 20.92 4.87 0.61
CA PHE A 266 21.61 5.53 -0.51
C PHE A 266 23.10 5.74 -0.18
N ALA A 267 23.42 6.07 1.08
CA ALA A 267 24.79 6.32 1.53
C ALA A 267 25.55 7.33 0.63
N ASP A 268 24.88 8.43 0.28
CA ASP A 268 25.36 9.47 -0.64
C ASP A 268 25.62 9.00 -2.10
N LEU A 269 25.27 7.75 -2.44
CA LEU A 269 25.38 7.23 -3.80
C LEU A 269 24.28 7.81 -4.69
N THR A 270 24.64 8.05 -5.95
CA THR A 270 23.76 8.51 -7.03
C THR A 270 24.11 7.74 -8.31
N GLY A 271 23.22 7.77 -9.31
CA GLY A 271 23.38 7.08 -10.58
C GLY A 271 22.41 5.91 -10.75
N ASP A 272 22.71 5.05 -11.72
CA ASP A 272 21.85 3.92 -12.09
C ASP A 272 21.61 2.97 -10.90
N VAL A 273 20.37 2.50 -10.79
CA VAL A 273 19.95 1.53 -9.78
C VAL A 273 19.65 0.20 -10.45
N THR A 274 20.17 -0.90 -9.90
CA THR A 274 19.78 -2.26 -10.29
C THR A 274 19.56 -3.15 -9.08
N VAL A 275 18.56 -4.03 -9.14
CA VAL A 275 18.25 -4.98 -8.06
C VAL A 275 18.20 -6.39 -8.61
N SER A 276 18.87 -7.34 -7.96
CA SER A 276 18.78 -8.77 -8.28
C SER A 276 18.58 -9.61 -7.03
N VAL A 277 17.98 -10.79 -7.21
CA VAL A 277 17.76 -11.77 -6.14
C VAL A 277 18.39 -13.10 -6.55
N THR A 278 19.10 -13.72 -5.62
CA THR A 278 19.54 -15.12 -5.72
C THR A 278 18.95 -15.89 -4.56
N THR A 279 18.30 -17.01 -4.83
CA THR A 279 17.70 -17.87 -3.80
C THR A 279 18.67 -18.96 -3.36
N SER A 280 18.44 -19.57 -2.19
CA SER A 280 19.28 -20.68 -1.69
C SER A 280 19.25 -21.95 -2.56
N ASP A 281 18.27 -22.10 -3.46
CA ASP A 281 18.22 -23.19 -4.44
C ASP A 281 18.98 -22.87 -5.75
N GLY A 282 19.52 -21.65 -5.86
CA GLY A 282 20.30 -21.19 -7.01
C GLY A 282 19.47 -20.47 -8.09
N THR A 283 18.17 -20.27 -7.88
CA THR A 283 17.34 -19.45 -8.79
C THR A 283 17.76 -17.98 -8.72
N GLU A 284 17.91 -17.35 -9.89
CA GLU A 284 18.25 -15.93 -10.02
C GLU A 284 17.10 -15.15 -10.68
N THR A 285 16.77 -14.00 -10.11
CA THR A 285 15.81 -13.02 -10.65
C THR A 285 16.53 -11.68 -10.84
N GLY A 286 16.47 -11.11 -12.04
CA GLY A 286 17.13 -9.84 -12.40
C GLY A 286 18.53 -10.01 -13.03
N PRO A 287 19.34 -8.93 -13.10
CA PRO A 287 19.10 -7.61 -12.53
C PRO A 287 17.93 -6.88 -13.20
N VAL A 288 17.08 -6.28 -12.38
CA VAL A 288 16.01 -5.37 -12.81
C VAL A 288 16.52 -3.94 -12.72
N ASN A 289 16.35 -3.17 -13.79
CA ASN A 289 16.82 -1.78 -13.86
C ASN A 289 15.79 -0.84 -13.21
N GLY A 290 16.27 0.04 -12.35
CA GLY A 290 15.54 1.18 -11.82
C GLY A 290 15.87 2.49 -12.54
N ALA A 291 15.09 3.54 -12.29
CA ALA A 291 15.45 4.89 -12.69
C ALA A 291 16.66 5.41 -11.87
N PRO A 292 17.56 6.22 -12.46
CA PRO A 292 18.75 6.68 -11.75
C PRO A 292 18.39 7.63 -10.59
N ILE A 293 19.12 7.51 -9.48
CA ILE A 293 19.06 8.47 -8.37
C ILE A 293 19.90 9.69 -8.77
N SER A 294 19.33 10.90 -8.68
CA SER A 294 20.01 12.16 -9.02
C SER A 294 19.77 13.22 -7.95
N THR A 295 20.73 14.12 -7.77
CA THR A 295 20.55 15.35 -6.97
C THR A 295 19.71 16.42 -7.67
N ASP A 296 19.36 16.21 -8.94
CA ASP A 296 18.53 17.15 -9.71
C ASP A 296 17.10 17.14 -9.19
N CYS A 297 16.57 18.30 -8.79
CA CYS A 297 15.17 18.46 -8.40
C CYS A 297 14.39 19.26 -9.46
N PRO A 298 13.62 18.58 -10.33
CA PRO A 298 12.75 19.25 -11.28
C PRO A 298 11.82 20.24 -10.57
N GLY A 299 11.78 21.49 -11.05
CA GLY A 299 10.97 22.53 -10.45
C GLY A 299 11.44 23.01 -9.07
N GLY A 300 12.66 22.66 -8.64
CA GLY A 300 13.23 23.07 -7.35
C GLY A 300 12.67 22.31 -6.14
N ASN A 301 11.95 21.22 -6.38
CA ASN A 301 11.25 20.46 -5.35
C ASN A 301 11.77 19.02 -5.30
N VAL A 302 11.98 18.50 -4.09
CA VAL A 302 12.16 17.06 -3.90
C VAL A 302 10.83 16.38 -4.24
N ASN A 303 10.86 15.42 -5.16
CA ASN A 303 9.71 14.56 -5.38
C ASN A 303 9.67 13.48 -4.30
N TRP A 304 8.68 13.55 -3.41
CA TRP A 304 8.44 12.55 -2.38
C TRP A 304 7.50 11.43 -2.83
N ASN A 305 7.11 11.40 -4.10
CA ASN A 305 6.50 10.21 -4.68
C ASN A 305 7.59 9.14 -4.89
N ALA A 306 7.26 7.88 -4.63
CA ALA A 306 8.16 6.79 -4.91
C ALA A 306 8.19 6.48 -6.42
N TRP A 307 9.34 6.06 -6.91
CA TRP A 307 9.44 5.30 -8.15
C TRP A 307 9.44 3.83 -7.78
N VAL A 308 8.61 3.00 -8.43
CA VAL A 308 8.48 1.57 -8.14
C VAL A 308 8.80 0.75 -9.38
N GLY A 309 9.67 -0.24 -9.21
CA GLY A 309 10.04 -1.19 -10.26
C GLY A 309 10.02 -2.62 -9.74
N GLY A 310 10.07 -3.58 -10.66
CA GLY A 310 10.12 -4.99 -10.31
C GLY A 310 10.26 -5.90 -11.52
N SER A 311 10.66 -7.16 -11.27
CA SER A 311 10.87 -8.20 -12.31
C SER A 311 9.60 -8.54 -13.06
#